data_AF-A0A7L8ULQ1-F1
#
_entry.id   AF-A0A7L8ULQ1-F1
#
_cell.length_a   1.000
_cell.length_b   1.000
_cell.length_c   1.000
_cell.angle_alpha   90.00
_cell.angle_beta   90.00
_cell.angle_gamma   90.00
#
_symmetry.space_group_name_H-M   'P 1'
#
loop_
_entity.id
_entity.type
_entity.pdbx_description
1 polymer ?
#
loop_
_entity_poly.entity_id
_entity_poly.type
_entity_poly.pdbx_seq_one_letter_code
_entity_poly.pdbx_strand_id
1 'polypeptide(L)' 'MVTPETCNVIQDKLSIQSPIGLAVIEYAANDEILWQFTSGPNKLKTLKVMQN' A
#
# COMPACT_ATOMS: atom_id res chain seq x y z
N MET A 1 3.16 4.43 -5.71
CA MET A 1 3.20 3.05 -6.23
C MET A 1 4.02 3.02 -7.49
N VAL A 2 4.70 1.91 -7.78
CA VAL A 2 5.59 1.77 -8.94
C VAL A 2 5.38 0.44 -9.64
N THR A 3 5.94 0.27 -10.85
CA THR A 3 5.95 -1.03 -11.53
C THR A 3 6.93 -2.00 -10.84
N PRO A 4 6.76 -3.33 -10.99
CA PRO A 4 7.60 -4.30 -10.29
C PRO A 4 9.10 -4.10 -10.51
N GLU A 5 9.50 -3.72 -11.73
CA GLU A 5 10.90 -3.53 -12.12
C GLU A 5 11.58 -2.34 -11.40
N THR A 6 10.80 -1.41 -10.85
CA THR A 6 11.30 -0.24 -10.12
C THR A 6 10.97 -0.29 -8.62
N CYS A 7 10.44 -1.42 -8.15
CA CYS A 7 10.12 -1.67 -6.75
C CYS A 7 11.39 -1.67 -5.89
N ASN A 8 11.39 -0.94 -4.78
CA ASN A 8 12.53 -0.84 -3.87
C ASN A 8 12.06 -0.51 -2.44
N VAL A 9 12.17 -1.48 -1.55
CA VAL A 9 11.74 -1.37 -0.15
C VAL A 9 12.57 -0.38 0.67
N ILE A 10 13.83 -0.15 0.30
CA ILE A 10 14.71 0.84 0.98
C ILE A 10 14.25 2.27 0.67
N GLN A 11 13.57 2.46 -0.47
CA GLN A 11 13.03 3.74 -0.92
C GLN A 11 11.50 3.84 -0.72
N ASP A 12 10.91 2.97 0.10
CA ASP A 12 9.46 2.93 0.36
C ASP A 12 8.60 2.79 -0.92
N LYS A 13 9.13 2.12 -1.94
CA LYS A 13 8.45 1.88 -3.21
C LYS A 13 7.84 0.49 -3.23
N LEU A 14 6.50 0.44 -3.20
CA LEU A 14 5.71 -0.78 -3.39
C LEU A 14 5.31 -0.97 -4.84
N SER A 15 5.44 -2.22 -5.31
CA SER A 15 4.94 -2.66 -6.61
C SER A 15 3.41 -2.64 -6.65
N ILE A 16 2.87 -2.13 -7.76
CA ILE A 16 1.45 -2.18 -8.09
C ILE A 16 0.88 -3.61 -8.14
N GLN A 17 1.74 -4.62 -8.36
CA GLN A 17 1.35 -6.03 -8.40
C GLN A 17 1.47 -6.74 -7.04
N SER A 18 1.96 -6.05 -6.01
CA SER A 18 1.99 -6.63 -4.67
C SER A 18 0.57 -6.75 -4.11
N PRO A 19 0.28 -7.74 -3.23
CA PRO A 19 -1.04 -7.88 -2.63
C PRO A 19 -1.54 -6.60 -1.95
N ILE A 20 -0.65 -5.91 -1.23
CA ILE A 20 -0.96 -4.63 -0.59
C ILE A 20 -1.10 -3.53 -1.64
N GLY A 21 -0.21 -3.47 -2.64
CA GLY A 21 -0.26 -2.50 -3.72
C GLY A 21 -1.60 -2.51 -4.44
N LEU A 22 -2.08 -3.68 -4.86
CA LEU A 22 -3.40 -3.88 -5.45
C LEU A 22 -4.52 -3.43 -4.52
N ALA A 23 -4.42 -3.82 -3.24
CA ALA A 23 -5.44 -3.53 -2.25
C ALA A 23 -5.59 -2.03 -1.97
N VAL A 24 -4.59 -1.18 -2.25
CA VAL A 24 -4.64 0.27 -1.97
C VAL A 24 -4.77 1.14 -3.22
N ILE A 25 -4.97 0.57 -4.41
CA ILE A 25 -5.09 1.32 -5.70
C ILE A 25 -6.20 2.37 -5.67
N GLU A 26 -7.36 2.02 -5.13
CA GLU A 26 -8.55 2.89 -5.16
C GLU A 26 -8.79 3.64 -3.84
N TYR A 27 -7.79 3.70 -2.97
CA TYR A 27 -7.94 4.24 -1.63
C TYR A 27 -7.72 5.75 -1.61
N ALA A 28 -8.61 6.45 -0.91
CA ALA A 28 -8.54 7.88 -0.66
C ALA A 28 -7.93 8.18 0.72
N ALA A 29 -7.60 9.45 0.96
CA ALA A 29 -7.17 9.89 2.27
C ALA A 29 -8.27 9.67 3.31
N ASN A 30 -7.88 9.17 4.49
CA ASN A 30 -8.69 8.74 5.63
C ASN A 30 -9.39 7.39 5.50
N ASP A 31 -9.23 6.66 4.39
CA ASP A 31 -9.72 5.29 4.31
C ASP A 31 -8.95 4.37 5.26
N GLU A 32 -9.65 3.36 5.78
CA GLU A 32 -9.11 2.38 6.72
C GLU A 32 -9.33 0.96 6.20
N ILE A 33 -8.30 0.12 6.30
CA ILE A 33 -8.38 -1.32 5.97
C ILE A 33 -7.97 -2.18 7.15
N LEU A 34 -8.69 -3.28 7.32
CA LEU A 34 -8.22 -4.39 8.14
C LEU A 34 -7.39 -5.31 7.25
N TRP A 35 -6.11 -5.44 7.55
CA TRP A 35 -5.18 -6.28 6.79
C TRP A 35 -4.70 -7.45 7.62
N GLN A 36 -4.72 -8.65 7.03
CA GLN A 36 -4.19 -9.86 7.67
C GLN A 36 -2.68 -9.98 7.37
N PHE A 37 -1.84 -9.67 8.35
CA PHE A 37 -0.41 -9.96 8.29
C PHE A 37 -0.13 -11.39 8.76
N THR A 38 1.07 -11.90 8.46
CA THR A 38 1.57 -13.17 8.99
C THR A 38 1.63 -13.19 10.52
N SER A 39 1.79 -12.02 11.14
CA SER A 39 1.78 -11.81 12.59
C SER A 39 0.37 -11.62 13.19
N GLY A 40 -0.68 -11.50 12.37
CA GLY A 40 -2.06 -11.25 12.82
C GLY A 40 -2.77 -10.12 12.06
N PRO A 41 -4.08 -9.93 12.30
CA PRO A 41 -4.84 -8.83 11.72
C PRO A 41 -4.39 -7.48 12.30
N ASN A 42 -4.26 -6.46 11.45
CA ASN A 42 -3.90 -5.11 11.86
C ASN A 42 -4.65 -4.08 11.01
N LYS A 43 -4.89 -2.89 11.57
CA LYS A 43 -5.60 -1.81 10.90
C LYS A 43 -4.61 -0.85 10.27
N LEU A 44 -4.77 -0.58 8.98
CA LEU A 44 -4.01 0.43 8.25
C LEU A 44 -4.94 1.60 7.92
N LYS A 45 -4.41 2.82 8.03
CA LYS A 45 -5.12 4.05 7.69
C LYS A 45 -4.34 4.83 6.65
N THR A 46 -4.99 5.21 5.56
CA THR A 46 -4.41 6.10 4.56
C THR A 46 -4.40 7.51 5.13
N LEU A 47 -3.23 8.02 5.51
CA LEU A 47 -3.13 9.38 6.08
C LEU A 47 -3.21 10.45 5.01
N LYS A 48 -2.64 10.19 3.83
CA LYS A 48 -2.56 11.15 2.74
C LYS A 48 -2.31 10.40 1.43
N VAL A 49 -2.92 10.88 0.35
CA VAL A 49 -2.60 10.47 -1.02
C VAL A 49 -1.98 11.66 -1.73
N MET A 50 -0.86 11.43 -2.40
CA MET A 50 -0.18 12.44 -3.22
C MET A 50 0.04 11.81 -4.60
N GLN A 51 -0.51 12.45 -5.63
CA GLN A 51 -0.26 12.12 -7.03
C GLN A 51 0.35 13.36 -7.67
N ASN A 52 1.50 13.17 -8.32
CA ASN A 52 2.25 14.23 -9.00
C ASN A 52 2.26 13.94 -10.49
#